data_AF-A0A524FT64-F1
#
_entry.id   AF-A0A524FT64-F1
#
_cell.length_a   1.000
_cell.length_b   1.000
_cell.length_c   1.000
_cell.angle_alpha   90.00
_cell.angle_beta   90.00
_cell.angle_gamma   90.00
#
_symmetry.space_group_name_H-M   'P 1'
#
loop_
_entity.id
_entity.type
_entity.pdbx_description
1 polymer ?
#
loop_
_entity_poly.entity_id
_entity_poly.type
_entity_poly.pdbx_seq_one_letter_code
_entity_poly.pdbx_strand_id
1 'polypeptide(L)'
;MKVNTVYFNEASQEHTEEVFSIVKDFFKSNDMIQHIVVATTEGTTGLLAARTFKNKNVIVITHQTGFVRPNENELDDELRSEILSEGASVLTATHAFAGVPRGIRRELGTWQTTEIIAVAYRTFGQGTKVCAEI
;
A
#
# COMPACT_ATOMS: atom_id res chain seq x y z
N MET A 1 21.87 -6.90 10.68
CA MET A 1 21.03 -6.21 9.69
C MET A 1 21.56 -4.78 9.53
N LYS A 2 22.06 -4.41 8.35
CA LYS A 2 22.45 -3.03 8.06
C LYS A 2 21.22 -2.31 7.52
N VAL A 3 20.85 -1.20 8.14
CA VAL A 3 19.71 -0.39 7.71
C VAL A 3 20.25 0.90 7.13
N ASN A 4 19.93 1.16 5.86
CA ASN A 4 20.18 2.43 5.21
C ASN A 4 18.83 3.16 5.12
N THR A 5 18.79 4.42 5.55
CA THR A 5 17.60 5.25 5.47
C THR A 5 17.83 6.33 4.42
N VAL A 6 16.93 6.40 3.43
CA VAL A 6 16.93 7.44 2.40
C VAL A 6 15.78 8.40 2.71
N TYR A 7 16.05 9.70 2.62
CA TYR A 7 15.05 10.76 2.81
C TYR A 7 14.81 11.45 1.48
N PHE A 8 13.55 11.48 1.05
CA PHE A 8 13.11 12.29 -0.08
C PHE A 8 12.72 13.68 0.43
N ASN A 9 13.07 14.71 -0.33
CA ASN A 9 12.76 16.11 0.05
C ASN A 9 11.26 16.41 -0.07
N GLU A 10 10.54 15.67 -0.92
CA GLU A 10 9.12 15.84 -1.15
C GLU A 10 8.43 14.50 -1.40
N ALA A 11 7.09 14.52 -1.35
CA ALA A 11 6.29 13.36 -1.69
C ALA A 11 5.92 13.42 -3.17
N SER A 12 6.40 12.46 -3.96
CA SER A 12 6.15 12.38 -5.39
C SER A 12 5.99 10.93 -5.87
N GLN A 13 5.16 10.73 -6.90
CA GLN A 13 5.04 9.44 -7.59
C GLN A 13 6.34 9.06 -8.32
N GLU A 14 7.14 10.05 -8.72
CA GLU A 14 8.42 9.87 -9.42
C GLU A 14 9.42 9.06 -8.59
N HIS A 15 9.30 9.06 -7.26
CA HIS A 15 10.17 8.30 -6.36
C HIS A 15 9.86 6.80 -6.35
N THR A 16 8.78 6.33 -6.97
CA THR A 16 8.36 4.92 -6.89
C THR A 16 9.44 3.96 -7.38
N GLU A 17 10.06 4.24 -8.52
CA GLU A 17 11.12 3.39 -9.07
C GLU A 17 12.38 3.39 -8.19
N GLU A 18 12.73 4.55 -7.65
CA GLU A 18 13.87 4.68 -6.73
C GLU A 18 13.64 3.91 -5.43
N VAL A 19 12.44 4.00 -4.84
CA VAL A 19 12.03 3.20 -3.67
C VAL A 19 12.17 1.72 -3.98
N PHE A 20 11.75 1.26 -5.16
CA PHE A 20 11.85 -0.15 -5.55
C PHE A 20 13.30 -0.58 -5.70
N SER A 21 14.17 0.28 -6.24
CA SER A 21 15.62 0.04 -6.32
C SER A 21 16.23 -0.13 -4.92
N ILE A 22 15.90 0.77 -3.99
CA ILE A 22 16.35 0.70 -2.60
C ILE A 22 15.89 -0.60 -1.93
N VAL A 23 14.63 -1.01 -2.14
CA VAL A 23 14.07 -2.25 -1.60
C VAL A 23 14.75 -3.49 -2.21
N LYS A 24 15.06 -3.50 -3.51
CA LYS A 24 15.86 -4.58 -4.13
C LYS A 24 17.23 -4.71 -3.48
N ASP A 25 17.92 -3.60 -3.29
CA ASP A 25 19.24 -3.60 -2.66
C ASP A 25 19.17 -4.08 -1.20
N PHE A 26 18.11 -3.70 -0.48
CA PHE A 26 17.85 -4.22 0.86
C PHE A 26 17.68 -5.74 0.85
N PHE A 27 16.94 -6.32 -0.11
CA PHE A 27 16.76 -7.77 -0.20
C PHE A 27 18.04 -8.55 -0.53
N LYS A 28 19.04 -7.94 -1.20
CA LYS A 28 20.33 -8.61 -1.45
C LYS A 28 21.05 -9.03 -0.16
N SER A 29 20.84 -8.28 0.92
CA SER A 29 21.45 -8.57 2.24
C SER A 29 20.46 -9.16 3.25
N ASN A 30 19.18 -9.34 2.86
CA ASN A 30 18.09 -9.78 3.74
C ASN A 30 17.16 -10.73 2.96
N ASP A 31 17.75 -11.76 2.36
CA ASP A 31 17.06 -12.73 1.48
C ASP A 31 15.99 -13.55 2.19
N MET A 32 16.11 -13.73 3.51
CA MET A 32 15.15 -14.42 4.37
C MET A 32 13.76 -13.79 4.35
N ILE A 33 13.62 -12.50 4.04
CA ILE A 33 12.32 -11.85 3.92
C ILE A 33 11.65 -12.33 2.63
N GLN A 34 10.56 -13.08 2.76
CA GLN A 34 9.85 -13.67 1.61
C GLN A 34 8.67 -12.83 1.14
N HIS A 35 8.09 -12.00 1.98
CA HIS A 35 6.85 -11.27 1.67
C HIS A 35 7.12 -9.80 1.41
N ILE A 36 6.43 -9.25 0.43
CA ILE A 36 6.33 -7.81 0.20
C ILE A 36 4.86 -7.45 0.07
N VAL A 37 4.43 -6.48 0.86
CA VAL A 37 3.08 -5.94 0.84
C VAL A 37 3.16 -4.54 0.25
N VAL A 38 2.33 -4.25 -0.74
CA VAL A 38 2.36 -2.98 -1.48
C VAL A 38 0.95 -2.43 -1.65
N ALA A 39 0.75 -1.16 -1.33
CA ALA A 39 -0.49 -0.48 -1.63
C ALA A 39 -0.55 -0.07 -3.11
N THR A 40 -1.72 -0.17 -3.71
CA THR A 40 -2.01 0.40 -5.03
C THR A 40 -3.44 0.90 -5.09
N THR A 41 -3.67 1.96 -5.85
CA THR A 41 -5.03 2.49 -6.08
C THR A 41 -5.54 1.99 -7.43
N GLU A 42 -4.86 2.37 -8.51
CA GLU A 42 -5.27 2.07 -9.89
C GLU A 42 -4.57 0.82 -10.46
N GLY A 43 -3.56 0.26 -9.77
CA GLY A 43 -2.87 -0.97 -10.15
C GLY A 43 -1.45 -0.80 -10.68
N THR A 44 -1.06 0.39 -11.14
CA THR A 44 0.27 0.64 -11.74
C THR A 44 1.44 0.25 -10.82
N THR A 45 1.42 0.70 -9.56
CA THR A 45 2.41 0.31 -8.54
C THR A 45 2.37 -1.17 -8.20
N GLY A 46 1.17 -1.76 -8.13
CA GLY A 46 0.99 -3.18 -7.85
C GLY A 46 1.57 -4.07 -8.95
N LEU A 47 1.34 -3.71 -10.22
CA LEU A 47 1.88 -4.41 -11.37
C LEU A 47 3.40 -4.26 -11.46
N LEU A 48 3.92 -3.05 -11.21
CA LEU A 48 5.35 -2.84 -11.10
C LEU A 48 5.95 -3.74 -10.02
N ALA A 49 5.30 -3.89 -8.86
CA ALA A 49 5.80 -4.73 -7.77
C ALA A 49 5.82 -6.21 -8.15
N ALA A 50 4.73 -6.70 -8.74
CA ALA A 50 4.62 -8.08 -9.22
C ALA A 50 5.73 -8.42 -10.23
N ARG A 51 5.99 -7.54 -11.20
CA ARG A 51 7.07 -7.70 -12.19
C ARG A 51 8.45 -7.62 -11.58
N THR A 52 8.61 -6.76 -10.58
CA THR A 52 9.90 -6.42 -9.99
C THR A 52 10.40 -7.48 -9.01
N PHE A 53 9.50 -8.03 -8.21
CA PHE A 53 9.84 -8.90 -7.08
C PHE A 53 9.32 -10.34 -7.29
N LYS A 54 9.45 -10.88 -8.51
CA LYS A 54 8.96 -12.23 -8.88
C LYS A 54 9.47 -13.38 -8.00
N ASN A 55 10.60 -13.18 -7.33
CA ASN A 55 11.19 -14.16 -6.40
C ASN A 55 10.70 -13.98 -4.95
N LYS A 56 9.71 -13.12 -4.72
CA LYS A 56 9.07 -12.85 -3.43
C LYS A 56 7.57 -13.09 -3.54
N ASN A 57 6.94 -13.33 -2.40
CA ASN A 57 5.49 -13.38 -2.26
C ASN A 57 4.95 -11.95 -2.24
N VAL A 58 4.56 -11.46 -3.42
CA VAL A 58 4.01 -10.10 -3.59
C VAL A 58 2.52 -10.10 -3.27
N ILE A 59 2.12 -9.27 -2.31
CA ILE A 59 0.72 -9.05 -1.92
C ILE A 59 0.38 -7.59 -2.21
N VAL A 60 -0.49 -7.39 -3.20
CA VAL A 60 -0.97 -6.08 -3.64
C VAL A 60 -2.27 -5.77 -2.92
N ILE A 61 -2.29 -4.65 -2.19
CA ILE A 61 -3.43 -4.18 -1.41
C ILE A 61 -4.10 -3.04 -2.14
N THR A 62 -5.36 -3.21 -2.51
CA THR A 62 -6.15 -2.17 -3.19
C THR A 62 -6.92 -1.33 -2.18
N HIS A 63 -7.48 -0.21 -2.62
CA HIS A 63 -8.60 0.40 -1.89
C HIS A 63 -9.77 -0.57 -1.73
N GLN A 64 -10.55 -0.37 -0.68
CA GLN A 64 -11.83 -1.07 -0.50
C GLN A 64 -12.80 -0.69 -1.63
N THR A 65 -13.64 -1.65 -2.07
CA THR A 65 -14.78 -1.34 -2.94
C THR A 65 -15.70 -0.35 -2.24
N GLY A 66 -16.14 0.70 -2.94
CA GLY A 66 -16.94 1.77 -2.34
C GLY A 66 -16.13 2.96 -1.82
N PHE A 67 -14.81 3.02 -2.04
CA PHE A 67 -13.98 4.10 -1.48
C PHE A 67 -14.25 5.46 -2.13
N VAL A 68 -14.17 5.55 -3.46
CA VAL A 68 -14.48 6.77 -4.23
C VAL A 68 -15.94 6.81 -4.67
N ARG A 69 -16.45 5.72 -5.24
CA ARG A 69 -17.85 5.57 -5.69
C ARG A 69 -18.49 4.31 -5.10
N PRO A 70 -19.79 4.33 -4.74
CA PRO A 70 -20.47 3.15 -4.20
C PRO A 70 -20.37 1.94 -5.13
N ASN A 71 -20.06 0.77 -4.57
CA ASN A 71 -19.94 -0.50 -5.28
C ASN A 71 -18.90 -0.57 -6.41
N GLU A 72 -17.92 0.34 -6.42
CA GLU A 72 -16.84 0.34 -7.40
C GLU A 72 -15.47 0.25 -6.74
N ASN A 73 -14.51 -0.38 -7.44
CA ASN A 73 -13.10 -0.40 -7.08
C ASN A 73 -12.29 0.36 -8.13
N GLU A 74 -11.23 1.04 -7.71
CA GLU A 74 -10.37 1.84 -8.60
C GLU A 74 -9.34 0.99 -9.35
N LEU A 75 -9.09 -0.24 -8.91
CA LEU A 75 -8.20 -1.16 -9.62
C LEU A 75 -8.87 -1.61 -10.92
N ASP A 76 -8.26 -1.25 -12.05
CA ASP A 76 -8.65 -1.70 -13.38
C ASP A 76 -8.57 -3.24 -13.51
N ASP A 77 -9.56 -3.84 -14.17
CA ASP A 77 -9.68 -5.30 -14.28
C ASP A 77 -8.58 -5.93 -15.18
N GLU A 78 -8.08 -5.20 -16.18
CA GLU A 78 -6.96 -5.64 -17.01
C GLU A 78 -5.68 -5.64 -16.17
N LEU A 79 -5.41 -4.54 -15.45
CA LEU A 79 -4.25 -4.47 -14.54
C LEU A 79 -4.34 -5.51 -13.41
N ARG A 80 -5.54 -5.77 -12.87
CA ARG A 80 -5.77 -6.84 -11.90
C ARG A 80 -5.35 -8.19 -12.47
N SER A 81 -5.79 -8.49 -13.69
CA SER A 81 -5.49 -9.75 -14.37
C SER A 81 -3.99 -9.88 -14.64
N GLU A 82 -3.33 -8.81 -15.07
CA GLU A 82 -1.88 -8.77 -15.25
C GLU A 82 -1.13 -9.03 -13.93
N ILE A 83 -1.49 -8.36 -12.84
CA ILE A 83 -0.89 -8.57 -11.50
C ILE A 83 -0.97 -10.05 -11.09
N LEU A 84 -2.14 -10.67 -11.24
CA LEU A 84 -2.35 -12.07 -10.89
C LEU A 84 -1.52 -13.00 -11.80
N SER A 85 -1.44 -12.71 -13.10
CA SER A 85 -0.63 -13.50 -14.05
C SER A 85 0.87 -13.44 -13.79
N GLU A 86 1.35 -12.32 -13.19
CA GLU A 86 2.73 -12.17 -12.75
C GLU A 86 3.02 -12.90 -11.43
N GLY A 87 2.02 -13.58 -10.86
CA GLY A 87 2.14 -14.45 -9.67
C GLY A 87 1.92 -13.73 -8.33
N ALA A 88 1.51 -12.46 -8.35
CA ALA A 88 1.17 -11.73 -7.14
C ALA A 88 -0.27 -12.05 -6.67
N SER A 89 -0.52 -11.85 -5.37
CA SER A 89 -1.87 -11.90 -4.81
C SER A 89 -2.47 -10.50 -4.73
N VAL A 90 -3.78 -10.37 -4.92
CA VAL A 90 -4.52 -9.10 -4.73
C VAL A 90 -5.48 -9.23 -3.56
N LEU A 91 -5.36 -8.34 -2.58
CA LEU A 91 -6.30 -8.22 -1.47
C LEU A 91 -7.06 -6.89 -1.56
N THR A 92 -8.38 -6.98 -1.58
CA THR A 92 -9.30 -5.86 -1.49
C THR A 92 -10.06 -6.00 -0.17
N ALA A 93 -9.80 -5.12 0.79
CA ALA A 93 -10.40 -5.17 2.11
C ALA A 93 -10.63 -3.77 2.69
N THR A 94 -11.44 -3.70 3.75
CA THR A 94 -11.67 -2.46 4.48
C THR A 94 -10.39 -1.93 5.11
N HIS A 95 -10.13 -0.63 4.97
CA HIS A 95 -8.96 0.03 5.55
C HIS A 95 -8.99 -0.08 7.08
N ALA A 96 -7.98 -0.71 7.68
CA ALA A 96 -7.95 -1.03 9.11
C ALA A 96 -8.03 0.20 10.03
N PHE A 97 -7.40 1.32 9.64
CA PHE A 97 -7.46 2.56 10.43
C PHE A 97 -8.63 3.49 10.05
N ALA A 98 -9.57 3.02 9.23
CA ALA A 98 -10.76 3.75 8.87
C ALA A 98 -12.02 2.98 9.29
N GLY A 99 -12.30 1.88 8.60
CA GLY A 99 -13.44 1.00 8.81
C GLY A 99 -14.78 1.70 9.07
N VAL A 100 -15.61 1.02 9.86
CA VAL A 100 -16.85 1.56 10.43
C VAL A 100 -16.64 2.89 11.17
N PRO A 101 -15.53 3.08 11.93
CA PRO A 101 -15.25 4.36 12.58
C PRO A 101 -15.30 5.59 11.66
N ARG A 102 -14.82 5.47 10.42
CA ARG A 102 -14.92 6.56 9.43
C ARG A 102 -16.36 6.87 9.03
N GLY A 103 -17.23 5.85 8.97
CA GLY A 103 -18.66 6.05 8.75
C GLY A 103 -19.29 6.86 9.89
N ILE A 104 -19.00 6.49 11.13
CA ILE A 104 -19.47 7.21 12.32
C ILE A 104 -18.99 8.67 12.31
N ARG A 105 -17.71 8.91 11.99
CA ARG A 105 -17.20 10.28 11.89
C ARG A 105 -17.87 11.10 10.81
N ARG A 106 -18.13 10.51 9.63
CA ARG A 106 -18.80 11.22 8.53
C ARG A 106 -20.24 11.59 8.87
N GLU A 107 -20.95 10.71 9.57
CA GLU A 107 -22.35 10.92 9.96
C GLU A 107 -22.50 11.86 11.17
N LEU A 108 -21.68 11.65 12.21
CA LEU A 108 -21.85 12.30 13.52
C LEU A 108 -20.78 13.34 13.85
N GLY A 109 -19.75 13.51 13.02
CA GLY A 109 -18.65 14.45 13.26
C GLY A 109 -17.70 14.07 14.40
N THR A 110 -17.79 12.86 14.95
CA THR A 110 -17.00 12.42 16.10
C THR A 110 -15.83 11.54 15.69
N TRP A 111 -14.65 11.79 16.28
CA TRP A 111 -13.46 10.98 16.04
C TRP A 111 -13.43 9.74 16.93
N GLN A 112 -12.91 8.66 16.38
CA GLN A 112 -12.72 7.39 17.09
C GLN A 112 -11.25 6.94 17.04
N THR A 113 -10.89 6.03 17.95
CA THR A 113 -9.50 5.63 18.21
C THR A 113 -8.71 5.21 16.97
N THR A 114 -9.31 4.46 16.05
CA THR A 114 -8.62 3.98 14.84
C THR A 114 -8.20 5.13 13.91
N GLU A 115 -9.06 6.13 13.71
CA GLU A 115 -8.72 7.29 12.88
C GLU A 115 -7.72 8.22 13.59
N ILE A 116 -7.71 8.27 14.93
CA ILE A 116 -6.68 8.98 15.71
C ILE A 116 -5.30 8.32 15.52
N ILE A 117 -5.22 6.99 15.53
CA ILE A 117 -3.98 6.25 15.22
C ILE A 117 -3.48 6.59 13.81
N ALA A 118 -4.38 6.63 12.81
CA ALA A 118 -4.00 7.06 11.47
C ALA A 118 -3.48 8.51 11.42
N VAL A 119 -4.05 9.43 12.19
CA VAL A 119 -3.54 10.80 12.30
C VAL A 119 -2.14 10.82 12.91
N ALA A 120 -1.90 10.02 13.96
CA ALA A 120 -0.58 9.90 14.58
C ALA A 120 0.48 9.38 13.58
N TYR A 121 0.19 8.32 12.82
CA TYR A 121 1.14 7.82 11.81
C TYR A 121 1.40 8.81 10.67
N ARG A 122 0.42 9.65 10.30
CA ARG A 122 0.60 10.69 9.28
C ARG A 122 1.59 11.77 9.67
N THR A 123 1.95 11.89 10.96
CA THR A 123 3.03 12.78 11.38
C THR A 123 4.39 12.33 10.82
N PHE A 124 4.54 11.04 10.48
CA PHE A 124 5.68 10.47 9.75
C PHE A 124 5.48 10.44 8.22
N GLY A 125 4.38 11.00 7.71
CA GLY A 125 4.00 10.99 6.29
C GLY A 125 2.85 10.04 5.95
N GLN A 126 2.17 10.31 4.82
CA GLN A 126 1.03 9.49 4.36
C GLN A 126 1.45 8.05 4.06
N GLY A 127 2.61 7.86 3.41
CA GLY A 127 3.13 6.53 3.07
C GLY A 127 3.36 5.67 4.31
N THR A 128 3.95 6.23 5.37
CA THR A 128 4.18 5.51 6.64
C THR A 128 2.87 5.03 7.26
N LYS A 129 1.83 5.86 7.27
CA LYS A 129 0.49 5.45 7.71
C LYS A 129 -0.03 4.30 6.86
N VAL A 130 0.11 4.36 5.54
CA VAL A 130 -0.34 3.30 4.63
C VAL A 130 0.41 2.00 4.91
N CYS A 131 1.74 2.03 5.06
CA CYS A 131 2.53 0.84 5.40
C CYS A 131 2.11 0.18 6.73
N ALA A 132 1.61 0.95 7.70
CA ALA A 132 1.10 0.40 8.96
C ALA A 132 -0.36 -0.05 8.89
N GLU A 133 -1.12 0.41 7.90
CA GLU A 133 -2.54 0.06 7.71
C GLU A 133 -2.75 -1.23 6.92
N ILE A 134 -1.82 -1.55 6.02
CA ILE A 134 -1.92 -2.65 5.06
C ILE A 134 -1.23 -3.94 5.53
#